data_AF-A0A5J4VIF4-F1
#
_entry.id   AF-A0A5J4VIF4-F1
#
_cell.length_a   1.000
_cell.length_b   1.000
_cell.length_c   1.000
_cell.angle_alpha   90.00
_cell.angle_beta   90.00
_cell.angle_gamma   90.00
#
_symmetry.space_group_name_H-M   'P 1'
#
loop_
_entity.id
_entity.type
_entity.pdbx_description
1 polymer ?
#
loop_
_entity_poly.entity_id
_entity_poly.type
_entity_poly.pdbx_seq_one_letter_code
_entity_poly.pdbx_strand_id
1 'polypeptide(L)'
;MDKSTYRADQTAQSVAMTGSDVSTIIPHLIQDLESDNKNLHTPVLRQLLEIILDNRESKDLVLKYKLMQLLNKFAGNVEKNEEFVLSTTISHVIGVRNGSDDKIILAGAATESIIQTIFSPDEKTSKSGSKALSELIEENEIICHSLMTNGFIQKVQHTFTNNQQSSSSSQTESISPNHVKCGLLDVLIRLVETIDDLQPFAILIPTLNELKKNQDKNIKKKSENILGLLNSKGINVPSSDSKEKDEKIHQLEESNRNKDEEIKELKDEIEKEKLDKQKIFEEKEKEKREKEKLKVENAKLLEDVEKYKPKPAQDFPIQIINHDPSSFGFADVDGVQKKINKIKQNHNSVSLTQEMIDGIWSME
;
A
#
# COMPACT_ATOMS: atom_id res chain seq x y z
N MET A 1 -86.19 2.84 18.12
CA MET A 1 -85.92 4.25 18.47
C MET A 1 -84.75 4.23 19.42
N ASP A 2 -83.63 4.81 19.01
CA ASP A 2 -82.73 5.55 19.89
C ASP A 2 -81.76 6.32 19.00
N LYS A 3 -82.00 7.64 18.95
CA LYS A 3 -81.20 8.62 18.22
C LYS A 3 -80.01 8.98 19.11
N SER A 4 -78.80 8.60 18.73
CA SER A 4 -77.58 9.18 19.29
C SER A 4 -77.18 10.38 18.42
N THR A 5 -77.37 11.57 18.98
CA THR A 5 -77.06 12.87 18.38
C THR A 5 -75.56 13.12 18.54
N TYR A 6 -74.77 12.78 17.52
CA TYR A 6 -73.37 13.22 17.44
C TYR A 6 -73.36 14.68 16.96
N ARG A 7 -73.14 15.61 17.89
CA ARG A 7 -72.79 17.01 17.57
C ARG A 7 -71.33 17.03 17.14
N ALA A 8 -71.09 17.28 15.84
CA ALA A 8 -69.78 17.74 15.39
C ALA A 8 -69.64 19.22 15.79
N ASP A 9 -68.76 19.47 16.74
CA ASP A 9 -68.42 20.81 17.20
C ASP A 9 -67.38 21.43 16.24
N GLN A 10 -67.64 22.70 15.91
CA GLN A 10 -66.72 23.72 15.40
C GLN A 10 -65.82 23.38 14.20
N THR A 11 -66.34 23.74 13.03
CA THR A 11 -65.54 24.20 11.89
C THR A 11 -64.64 25.35 12.35
N ALA A 12 -63.34 25.11 12.48
CA ALA A 12 -62.34 26.17 12.55
C ALA A 12 -62.42 26.95 11.23
N GLN A 13 -63.10 28.11 11.25
CA GLN A 13 -63.06 29.06 10.16
C GLN A 13 -61.64 29.61 10.07
N SER A 14 -60.85 29.13 9.11
CA SER A 14 -59.63 29.82 8.70
C SER A 14 -60.05 31.15 8.09
N VAL A 15 -60.00 32.22 8.87
CA VAL A 15 -60.18 33.58 8.38
C VAL A 15 -59.03 33.84 7.42
N ALA A 16 -59.32 33.87 6.12
CA ALA A 16 -58.33 34.25 5.13
C ALA A 16 -57.86 35.68 5.41
N MET A 17 -56.58 35.84 5.78
CA MET A 17 -55.98 37.15 6.02
C MET A 17 -56.02 37.98 4.74
N THR A 18 -56.44 39.24 4.83
CA THR A 18 -56.49 40.11 3.65
C THR A 18 -55.08 40.58 3.27
N GLY A 19 -54.87 40.95 2.00
CA GLY A 19 -53.57 41.47 1.53
C GLY A 19 -53.08 42.72 2.27
N SER A 20 -54.00 43.50 2.87
CA SER A 20 -53.68 44.65 3.71
C SER A 20 -53.10 44.23 5.07
N ASP A 21 -53.64 43.17 5.68
CA ASP A 21 -53.19 42.64 6.97
C ASP A 21 -51.78 42.02 6.85
N VAL A 22 -51.50 41.35 5.73
CA VAL A 22 -50.19 40.77 5.45
C VAL A 22 -49.10 41.84 5.34
N SER A 23 -49.39 43.00 4.74
CA SER A 23 -48.40 44.08 4.59
C SER A 23 -48.05 44.78 5.90
N THR A 24 -48.91 44.70 6.93
CA THR A 24 -48.66 45.30 8.26
C THR A 24 -48.05 44.30 9.24
N ILE A 25 -48.42 43.01 9.14
CA ILE A 25 -47.96 41.97 10.07
C ILE A 25 -46.53 41.54 9.80
N ILE A 26 -46.15 41.33 8.53
CA ILE A 26 -44.81 40.82 8.17
C ILE A 26 -43.66 41.68 8.71
N PRO A 27 -43.68 43.02 8.62
CA PRO A 27 -42.62 43.85 9.22
C PRO A 27 -42.38 43.57 10.72
N HIS A 28 -43.44 43.36 11.50
CA HIS A 28 -43.34 43.06 12.93
C HIS A 28 -42.74 41.67 13.16
N LEU A 29 -43.17 40.67 12.37
CA LEU A 29 -42.59 39.33 12.41
C LEU A 29 -41.09 39.35 12.09
N ILE A 30 -40.68 40.15 11.10
CA ILE A 30 -39.26 40.29 10.76
C ILE A 30 -38.49 40.91 11.91
N GLN A 31 -39.01 41.96 12.53
CA GLN A 31 -38.39 42.59 13.70
C GLN A 31 -38.18 41.58 14.84
N ASP A 32 -39.17 40.73 15.11
CA ASP A 32 -39.07 39.70 16.14
C ASP A 32 -38.04 38.62 15.79
N LEU A 33 -37.93 38.24 14.51
CA LEU A 33 -36.91 37.29 14.01
C LEU A 33 -35.48 37.87 13.98
N GLU A 34 -35.35 39.19 13.97
CA GLU A 34 -34.06 39.88 14.05
C GLU A 34 -33.66 40.24 15.48
N SER A 35 -34.58 40.08 16.43
CA SER A 35 -34.30 40.33 17.84
C SER A 35 -33.39 39.25 18.43
N ASP A 36 -32.69 39.58 19.52
CA ASP A 36 -31.86 38.60 20.26
C ASP A 36 -32.72 37.62 21.09
N ASN A 37 -34.04 37.79 21.13
CA ASN A 37 -34.94 36.98 21.94
C ASN A 37 -35.35 35.69 21.23
N LYS A 38 -34.52 34.66 21.37
CA LYS A 38 -34.74 33.33 20.77
C LYS A 38 -36.10 32.69 21.08
N ASN A 39 -36.75 33.06 22.18
CA ASN A 39 -38.07 32.53 22.53
C ASN A 39 -39.17 32.99 21.55
N LEU A 40 -38.94 34.07 20.81
CA LEU A 40 -39.89 34.59 19.83
C LEU A 40 -39.77 33.91 18.47
N HIS A 41 -38.58 33.38 18.12
CA HIS A 41 -38.30 32.93 16.76
C HIS A 41 -39.22 31.79 16.31
N THR A 42 -39.39 30.75 17.14
CA THR A 42 -40.22 29.59 16.76
C THR A 42 -41.69 29.97 16.54
N PRO A 43 -42.38 30.64 17.49
CA PRO A 43 -43.75 31.13 17.24
C PRO A 43 -43.88 31.99 15.99
N VAL A 44 -42.92 32.89 15.77
CA VAL A 44 -42.95 33.83 14.64
C VAL A 44 -42.71 33.10 13.31
N LEU A 45 -41.79 32.14 13.25
CA LEU A 45 -41.60 31.30 12.07
C LEU A 45 -42.85 30.47 11.74
N ARG A 46 -43.58 29.95 12.74
CA ARG A 46 -44.86 29.26 12.51
C ARG A 46 -45.89 30.19 11.87
N GLN A 47 -46.05 31.40 12.41
CA GLN A 47 -46.98 32.38 11.87
C GLN A 47 -46.58 32.82 10.45
N LEU A 48 -45.27 32.98 10.20
CA LEU A 48 -44.77 33.28 8.87
C LEU A 48 -45.07 32.14 7.88
N LEU A 49 -44.93 30.87 8.29
CA LEU A 49 -45.29 29.73 7.47
C LEU A 49 -46.78 29.74 7.10
N GLU A 50 -47.67 30.02 8.05
CA GLU A 50 -49.12 30.14 7.80
C GLU A 50 -49.42 31.21 6.74
N ILE A 51 -48.84 32.41 6.89
CA ILE A 51 -49.00 33.50 5.92
C ILE A 51 -48.52 33.10 4.52
N ILE A 52 -47.36 32.43 4.45
CA ILE A 52 -46.78 31.96 3.17
C ILE A 52 -47.65 30.86 2.53
N LEU A 53 -48.26 29.99 3.33
CA LEU A 53 -49.14 28.93 2.84
C LEU A 53 -50.45 29.50 2.27
N ASP A 54 -50.99 30.56 2.86
CA ASP A 54 -52.22 31.21 2.39
C ASP A 54 -51.99 32.11 1.17
N ASN A 55 -50.78 32.65 1.00
CA ASN A 55 -50.44 33.54 -0.12
C ASN A 55 -49.69 32.80 -1.25
N ARG A 56 -50.46 32.19 -2.17
CA ARG A 56 -49.94 31.28 -3.22
C ARG A 56 -48.98 31.91 -4.23
N GLU A 57 -49.14 33.20 -4.55
CA GLU A 57 -48.28 33.93 -5.51
C GLU A 57 -47.51 35.04 -4.80
N SER A 58 -46.75 34.68 -3.76
CA SER A 58 -46.07 35.61 -2.86
C SER A 58 -44.72 36.13 -3.38
N LYS A 59 -44.45 36.06 -4.70
CA LYS A 59 -43.17 36.52 -5.30
C LYS A 59 -42.81 37.92 -4.83
N ASP A 60 -43.77 38.85 -4.88
CA ASP A 60 -43.57 40.24 -4.46
C ASP A 60 -43.25 40.38 -2.97
N LEU A 61 -43.89 39.56 -2.14
CA LEU A 61 -43.69 39.55 -0.69
C LEU A 61 -42.30 39.01 -0.32
N VAL A 62 -41.89 37.89 -0.94
CA VAL A 62 -40.57 37.30 -0.74
C VAL A 62 -39.46 38.28 -1.10
N LEU A 63 -39.60 38.99 -2.23
CA LEU A 63 -38.65 39.99 -2.69
C LEU A 63 -38.66 41.26 -1.82
N LYS A 64 -39.83 41.83 -1.56
CA LYS A 64 -40.00 43.07 -0.78
C LYS A 64 -39.36 42.96 0.60
N TYR A 65 -39.52 41.81 1.25
CA TYR A 65 -39.06 41.58 2.61
C TYR A 65 -37.76 40.77 2.68
N LYS A 66 -37.13 40.44 1.54
CA LYS A 66 -35.88 39.66 1.47
C LYS A 66 -35.93 38.36 2.29
N LEU A 67 -37.06 37.66 2.27
CA LEU A 67 -37.32 36.55 3.19
C LEU A 67 -36.28 35.43 3.10
N MET A 68 -35.74 35.14 1.91
CA MET A 68 -34.68 34.14 1.77
C MET A 68 -33.43 34.48 2.60
N GLN A 69 -33.04 35.75 2.68
CA GLN A 69 -31.88 36.17 3.47
C GLN A 69 -32.14 36.02 4.97
N LEU A 70 -33.36 36.32 5.41
CA LEU A 70 -33.79 36.14 6.79
C LEU A 70 -33.82 34.66 7.19
N LEU A 71 -34.44 33.81 6.37
CA LEU A 71 -34.56 32.37 6.59
C LEU A 71 -33.19 31.68 6.64
N ASN A 72 -32.23 32.11 5.81
CA ASN A 72 -30.86 31.59 5.81
C ASN A 72 -30.14 31.75 7.16
N LYS A 73 -30.51 32.74 8.00
CA LYS A 73 -29.94 32.86 9.36
C LYS A 73 -30.23 31.63 10.22
N PHE A 74 -31.41 31.02 10.03
CA PHE A 74 -31.84 29.83 10.76
C PHE A 74 -31.47 28.53 10.04
N ALA A 75 -31.67 28.48 8.71
CA ALA A 75 -31.34 27.30 7.91
C ALA A 75 -29.82 27.06 7.79
N GLY A 76 -29.02 28.12 7.91
CA GLY A 76 -27.56 28.03 7.93
C GLY A 76 -26.99 27.39 9.20
N ASN A 77 -27.75 27.38 10.30
CA ASN A 77 -27.40 26.60 11.48
C ASN A 77 -27.89 25.16 11.29
N VAL A 78 -27.02 24.29 10.74
CA VAL A 78 -27.36 22.91 10.35
C VAL A 78 -27.51 22.00 11.58
N GLU A 79 -28.51 22.29 12.39
CA GLU A 79 -28.90 21.58 13.60
C GLU A 79 -30.38 21.18 13.50
N LYS A 80 -30.74 19.98 13.98
CA LYS A 80 -32.13 19.49 13.96
C LYS A 80 -32.99 20.13 15.06
N ASN A 81 -33.02 21.46 15.11
CA ASN A 81 -33.88 22.23 16.00
C ASN A 81 -35.12 22.74 15.23
N GLU A 82 -36.12 23.24 15.98
CA GLU A 82 -37.40 23.66 15.39
C GLU A 82 -37.25 24.87 14.45
N GLU A 83 -36.33 25.78 14.73
CA GLU A 83 -36.06 26.94 13.88
C GLU A 83 -35.54 26.53 12.50
N PHE A 84 -34.61 25.57 12.45
CA PHE A 84 -34.08 25.00 11.22
C PHE A 84 -35.21 24.30 10.42
N VAL A 85 -36.03 23.49 11.09
CA VAL A 85 -37.15 22.77 10.45
C VAL A 85 -38.15 23.75 9.84
N LEU A 86 -38.59 24.75 10.60
CA LEU A 86 -39.55 25.74 10.12
C LEU A 86 -38.96 26.59 8.99
N SER A 87 -37.72 27.07 9.14
CA SER A 87 -37.09 27.92 8.14
C SER A 87 -36.86 27.20 6.81
N THR A 88 -36.39 25.95 6.85
CA THR A 88 -36.21 25.12 5.64
C THR A 88 -37.55 24.77 5.00
N THR A 89 -38.60 24.54 5.81
CA THR A 89 -39.96 24.30 5.31
C THR A 89 -40.53 25.53 4.59
N ILE A 90 -40.40 26.72 5.17
CA ILE A 90 -40.84 27.97 4.53
C ILE A 90 -40.06 28.19 3.22
N SER A 91 -38.74 28.01 3.25
CA SER A 91 -37.88 28.13 2.07
C SER A 91 -38.29 27.15 0.97
N HIS A 92 -38.63 25.91 1.33
CA HIS A 92 -39.13 24.90 0.39
C HIS A 92 -40.46 25.31 -0.22
N VAL A 93 -41.44 25.77 0.57
CA VAL A 93 -42.74 26.24 0.06
C VAL A 93 -42.55 27.42 -0.90
N ILE A 94 -41.70 28.40 -0.53
CA ILE A 94 -41.36 29.53 -1.40
C ILE A 94 -40.73 29.01 -2.71
N GLY A 95 -39.74 28.12 -2.63
CA GLY A 95 -39.06 27.56 -3.79
C GLY A 95 -39.98 26.81 -4.75
N VAL A 96 -40.89 25.98 -4.22
CA VAL A 96 -41.84 25.19 -5.03
C VAL A 96 -42.90 26.08 -5.68
N ARG A 97 -43.41 27.12 -5.00
CA ARG A 97 -44.48 27.97 -5.54
C ARG A 97 -43.97 29.09 -6.45
N ASN A 98 -42.80 29.65 -6.11
CA ASN A 98 -42.30 30.87 -6.74
C ASN A 98 -41.04 30.63 -7.60
N GLY A 99 -40.47 29.42 -7.58
CA GLY A 99 -39.25 29.05 -8.30
C GLY A 99 -39.52 28.63 -9.75
N SER A 100 -38.95 27.48 -10.13
CA SER A 100 -39.01 26.95 -11.50
C SER A 100 -40.24 26.07 -11.71
N ASP A 101 -40.85 26.17 -12.89
CA ASP A 101 -41.89 25.24 -13.37
C ASP A 101 -41.29 23.97 -14.00
N ASP A 102 -39.95 23.85 -14.04
CA ASP A 102 -39.25 22.67 -14.51
C ASP A 102 -39.60 21.44 -13.65
N LYS A 103 -40.22 20.44 -14.29
CA LYS A 103 -40.71 19.24 -13.61
C LYS A 103 -39.59 18.41 -12.98
N ILE A 104 -38.38 18.42 -13.54
CA ILE A 104 -37.23 17.68 -12.99
C ILE A 104 -36.76 18.34 -11.69
N ILE A 105 -36.75 19.68 -11.64
CA ILE A 105 -36.43 20.44 -10.43
C ILE A 105 -37.51 20.20 -9.35
N LEU A 106 -38.79 20.26 -9.72
CA LEU A 106 -39.91 19.99 -8.80
C LEU A 106 -39.92 18.54 -8.28
N ALA A 107 -39.59 17.57 -9.13
CA ALA A 107 -39.40 16.18 -8.74
C ALA A 107 -38.26 15.99 -7.71
N GLY A 108 -37.22 16.83 -7.78
CA GLY A 108 -36.14 16.83 -6.80
C GLY A 108 -36.63 17.32 -5.44
N ALA A 109 -37.42 18.40 -5.44
CA ALA A 109 -38.05 18.93 -4.23
C ALA A 109 -38.99 17.90 -3.58
N ALA A 110 -39.72 17.12 -4.38
CA ALA A 110 -40.65 16.09 -3.89
C ALA A 110 -39.95 14.88 -3.24
N THR A 111 -38.71 14.59 -3.61
CA THR A 111 -37.98 13.40 -3.13
C THR A 111 -37.01 13.68 -1.98
N GLU A 112 -36.62 14.93 -1.76
CA GLU A 112 -35.57 15.28 -0.80
C GLU A 112 -35.86 14.80 0.64
N SER A 113 -37.10 14.94 1.13
CA SER A 113 -37.49 14.48 2.47
C SER A 113 -37.49 12.95 2.59
N ILE A 114 -37.85 12.24 1.51
CA ILE A 114 -37.80 10.78 1.45
C ILE A 114 -36.35 10.30 1.47
N ILE A 115 -35.46 10.96 0.70
CA ILE A 115 -34.03 10.67 0.72
C ILE A 115 -33.49 10.86 2.14
N GLN A 116 -33.79 11.97 2.81
CA GLN A 116 -33.39 12.20 4.21
C GLN A 116 -33.89 11.10 5.16
N THR A 117 -35.10 10.58 4.92
CA THR A 117 -35.70 9.49 5.69
C THR A 117 -34.89 8.19 5.56
N ILE A 118 -34.32 7.89 4.38
CA ILE A 118 -33.45 6.73 4.18
C ILE A 118 -32.22 6.80 5.09
N PHE A 119 -31.69 7.98 5.35
CA PHE A 119 -30.54 8.20 6.23
C PHE A 119 -30.86 8.16 7.73
N SER A 120 -32.09 7.78 8.11
CA SER A 120 -32.47 7.65 9.51
C SER A 120 -31.64 6.57 10.24
N PRO A 121 -31.18 6.84 11.48
CA PRO A 121 -30.57 5.81 12.31
C PRO A 121 -31.57 4.72 12.73
N ASP A 122 -32.88 5.02 12.72
CA ASP A 122 -33.92 4.03 12.96
C ASP A 122 -34.14 3.17 11.70
N GLU A 123 -33.96 1.86 11.85
CA GLU A 123 -34.01 0.90 10.75
C GLU A 123 -35.38 0.86 10.07
N LYS A 124 -36.48 0.94 10.84
CA LYS A 124 -37.85 0.88 10.27
C LYS A 124 -38.14 2.12 9.43
N THR A 125 -37.77 3.29 9.94
CA THR A 125 -37.91 4.57 9.25
C THR A 125 -37.07 4.59 7.97
N SER A 126 -35.80 4.18 8.05
CA SER A 126 -34.91 4.08 6.89
C SER A 126 -35.48 3.15 5.80
N LYS A 127 -35.94 1.95 6.18
CA LYS A 127 -36.59 1.01 5.26
C LYS A 127 -37.87 1.55 4.64
N SER A 128 -38.67 2.27 5.42
CA SER A 128 -39.87 2.92 4.91
C SER A 128 -39.53 3.98 3.86
N GLY A 129 -38.47 4.77 4.10
CA GLY A 129 -37.98 5.76 3.15
C GLY A 129 -37.50 5.13 1.85
N SER A 130 -36.70 4.06 1.91
CA SER A 130 -36.17 3.41 0.71
C SER A 130 -37.27 2.73 -0.10
N LYS A 131 -38.27 2.15 0.58
CA LYS A 131 -39.45 1.57 -0.05
C LYS A 131 -40.29 2.65 -0.75
N ALA A 132 -40.63 3.73 -0.05
CA ALA A 132 -41.43 4.82 -0.62
C ALA A 132 -40.76 5.46 -1.84
N LEU A 133 -39.43 5.64 -1.81
CA LEU A 133 -38.70 6.17 -2.96
C LEU A 133 -38.69 5.18 -4.13
N SER A 134 -38.56 3.87 -3.86
CA SER A 134 -38.59 2.85 -4.90
C SER A 134 -39.96 2.77 -5.59
N GLU A 135 -41.05 2.87 -4.84
CA GLU A 135 -42.42 2.93 -5.38
C GLU A 135 -42.60 4.18 -6.28
N LEU A 136 -42.11 5.34 -5.86
CA LEU A 136 -42.16 6.56 -6.69
C LEU A 136 -41.34 6.46 -7.98
N ILE A 137 -40.19 5.77 -7.95
CA ILE A 137 -39.37 5.52 -9.15
C ILE A 137 -40.13 4.64 -10.14
N GLU A 138 -40.86 3.62 -9.68
CA GLU A 138 -41.65 2.74 -10.54
C GLU A 138 -42.80 3.48 -11.25
N GLU A 139 -43.41 4.46 -10.57
CA GLU A 139 -44.60 5.14 -11.07
C GLU A 139 -44.30 6.39 -11.91
N ASN A 140 -43.08 6.95 -11.83
CA ASN A 140 -42.81 8.28 -12.38
C ASN A 140 -41.40 8.44 -12.96
N GLU A 141 -41.30 8.40 -14.29
CA GLU A 141 -40.03 8.60 -15.02
C GLU A 141 -39.36 9.94 -14.74
N ILE A 142 -40.12 11.01 -14.44
CA ILE A 142 -39.56 12.33 -14.10
C ILE A 142 -38.79 12.27 -12.78
N ILE A 143 -39.28 11.48 -11.82
CA ILE A 143 -38.58 11.23 -10.55
C ILE A 143 -37.26 10.51 -10.82
N CYS A 144 -37.26 9.51 -11.71
CA CYS A 144 -36.04 8.81 -12.11
C CYS A 144 -35.00 9.79 -12.68
N HIS A 145 -35.38 10.58 -13.69
CA HIS A 145 -34.49 11.57 -14.30
C HIS A 145 -33.97 12.59 -13.28
N SER A 146 -34.84 13.06 -12.38
CA SER A 146 -34.47 13.99 -11.31
C SER A 146 -33.42 13.41 -10.37
N LEU A 147 -33.57 12.15 -9.92
CA LEU A 147 -32.59 11.48 -9.08
C LEU A 147 -31.23 11.31 -9.81
N MET A 148 -31.26 11.09 -11.12
CA MET A 148 -30.04 10.96 -11.92
C MET A 148 -29.26 12.26 -12.06
N THR A 149 -29.93 13.42 -12.05
CA THR A 149 -29.29 14.72 -12.29
C THR A 149 -29.08 15.57 -11.04
N ASN A 150 -29.83 15.33 -9.96
CA ASN A 150 -29.88 16.21 -8.77
C ASN A 150 -28.99 15.74 -7.61
N GLY A 151 -27.87 15.07 -7.88
CA GLY A 151 -26.87 14.78 -6.86
C GLY A 151 -27.13 13.53 -6.01
N PHE A 152 -28.22 12.78 -6.24
CA PHE A 152 -28.53 11.58 -5.44
C PHE A 152 -27.43 10.52 -5.57
N ILE A 153 -26.95 10.25 -6.79
CA ILE A 153 -25.87 9.29 -7.05
C ILE A 153 -24.60 9.67 -6.26
N GLN A 154 -24.26 10.95 -6.20
CA GLN A 154 -23.11 11.48 -5.46
C GLN A 154 -23.31 11.35 -3.94
N LYS A 155 -24.53 11.61 -3.42
CA LYS A 155 -24.88 11.37 -2.00
C LYS A 155 -24.68 9.89 -1.66
N VAL A 156 -25.10 8.98 -2.55
CA VAL A 156 -24.91 7.52 -2.36
C VAL A 156 -23.43 7.14 -2.37
N GLN A 157 -22.66 7.67 -3.34
CA GLN A 157 -21.22 7.44 -3.43
C GLN A 157 -20.50 7.86 -2.13
N HIS A 158 -20.74 9.08 -1.67
CA HIS A 158 -20.15 9.62 -0.44
C HIS A 158 -20.49 8.73 0.77
N THR A 159 -21.73 8.27 0.87
CA THR A 159 -22.19 7.38 1.95
C THR A 159 -21.41 6.07 1.98
N PHE A 160 -21.10 5.51 0.81
CA PHE A 160 -20.34 4.27 0.74
C PHE A 160 -18.84 4.48 0.99
N THR A 161 -18.26 5.62 0.58
CA THR A 161 -16.82 5.93 0.72
C THR A 161 -16.43 6.40 2.11
N ASN A 162 -17.21 7.26 2.80
CA ASN A 162 -16.89 7.77 4.14
C ASN A 162 -16.80 6.68 5.22
N ASN A 163 -17.18 5.44 4.89
CA ASN A 163 -17.09 4.30 5.77
C ASN A 163 -15.76 3.51 5.66
N GLN A 164 -14.81 3.96 4.84
CA GLN A 164 -13.55 3.23 4.58
C GLN A 164 -12.31 3.88 5.21
N GLN A 165 -12.37 5.15 5.61
CA GLN A 165 -11.26 5.83 6.28
C GLN A 165 -11.33 5.61 7.80
N SER A 166 -10.82 4.48 8.28
CA SER A 166 -10.56 4.28 9.71
C SER A 166 -9.34 3.39 9.90
N SER A 167 -8.17 3.94 9.61
CA SER A 167 -6.86 3.39 10.01
C SER A 167 -6.07 4.31 10.94
N SER A 168 -6.63 5.45 11.34
CA SER A 168 -5.99 6.36 12.30
C SER A 168 -6.98 6.80 13.38
N SER A 169 -6.61 6.53 14.62
CA SER A 169 -7.25 7.03 15.84
C SER A 169 -7.47 8.54 15.77
N SER A 170 -8.72 9.02 15.90
CA SER A 170 -9.15 10.25 16.60
C SER A 170 -10.49 10.85 16.12
N GLN A 171 -11.14 10.34 15.07
CA GLN A 171 -12.40 10.93 14.58
C GLN A 171 -13.54 9.92 14.63
N THR A 172 -14.54 10.18 15.49
CA THR A 172 -15.86 9.55 15.44
C THR A 172 -16.63 10.10 14.24
N GLU A 173 -16.23 9.75 13.02
CA GLU A 173 -17.10 9.92 11.87
C GLU A 173 -18.17 8.83 11.92
N SER A 174 -19.44 9.23 11.83
CA SER A 174 -20.59 8.35 11.99
C SER A 174 -20.63 7.29 10.88
N ILE A 175 -20.18 6.09 11.20
CA ILE A 175 -20.27 4.95 10.29
C ILE A 175 -21.74 4.77 9.91
N SER A 176 -22.06 4.91 8.61
CA SER A 176 -23.43 4.77 8.14
C SER A 176 -23.90 3.33 8.38
N PRO A 177 -25.04 3.12 9.06
CA PRO A 177 -25.52 1.78 9.37
C PRO A 177 -25.74 0.92 8.12
N ASN A 178 -25.58 -0.40 8.25
CA ASN A 178 -25.78 -1.34 7.14
C ASN A 178 -27.20 -1.30 6.57
N HIS A 179 -28.21 -1.00 7.39
CA HIS A 179 -29.59 -0.87 6.91
C HIS A 179 -29.78 0.32 5.96
N VAL A 180 -29.11 1.45 6.23
CA VAL A 180 -29.10 2.61 5.33
C VAL A 180 -28.45 2.23 4.00
N LYS A 181 -27.29 1.54 4.05
CA LYS A 181 -26.60 1.07 2.84
C LYS A 181 -27.46 0.12 2.02
N CYS A 182 -28.12 -0.84 2.66
CA CYS A 182 -29.06 -1.74 2.00
C CYS A 182 -30.20 -0.96 1.34
N GLY A 183 -30.80 0.00 2.04
CA GLY A 183 -31.90 0.82 1.52
C GLY A 183 -31.48 1.66 0.31
N LEU A 184 -30.28 2.26 0.32
CA LEU A 184 -29.75 2.97 -0.84
C LEU A 184 -29.48 2.03 -2.02
N LEU A 185 -28.94 0.83 -1.76
CA LEU A 185 -28.73 -0.18 -2.81
C LEU A 185 -30.07 -0.66 -3.40
N ASP A 186 -31.13 -0.76 -2.61
CA ASP A 186 -32.48 -1.07 -3.10
C ASP A 186 -32.98 -0.01 -4.09
N VAL A 187 -32.84 1.28 -3.72
CA VAL A 187 -33.20 2.39 -4.60
C VAL A 187 -32.35 2.40 -5.88
N LEU A 188 -31.04 2.13 -5.79
CA LEU A 188 -30.17 2.05 -6.97
C LEU A 188 -30.56 0.89 -7.90
N ILE A 189 -30.88 -0.28 -7.36
CA ILE A 189 -31.38 -1.41 -8.16
C ILE A 189 -32.62 -0.97 -8.94
N ARG A 190 -33.58 -0.34 -8.25
CA ARG A 190 -34.81 0.09 -8.89
C ARG A 190 -34.58 1.13 -9.99
N LEU A 191 -33.70 2.10 -9.77
CA LEU A 191 -33.31 3.06 -10.81
C LEU A 191 -32.70 2.33 -12.01
N VAL A 192 -31.71 1.46 -11.81
CA VAL A 192 -31.03 0.74 -12.90
C VAL A 192 -31.99 -0.12 -13.73
N GLU A 193 -33.00 -0.70 -13.09
CA GLU A 193 -34.06 -1.47 -13.75
C GLU A 193 -35.00 -0.59 -14.59
N THR A 194 -35.25 0.65 -14.16
CA THR A 194 -36.28 1.53 -14.74
C THR A 194 -35.75 2.40 -15.88
N ILE A 195 -34.49 2.86 -15.83
CA ILE A 195 -33.95 3.80 -16.82
C ILE A 195 -32.89 3.17 -17.74
N ASP A 196 -32.82 3.71 -18.97
CA ASP A 196 -31.88 3.27 -19.99
C ASP A 196 -30.54 4.02 -19.94
N ASP A 197 -30.58 5.34 -19.71
CA ASP A 197 -29.34 6.12 -19.58
C ASP A 197 -28.72 5.94 -18.19
N LEU A 198 -27.77 5.02 -18.13
CA LEU A 198 -27.07 4.64 -16.92
C LEU A 198 -25.67 5.26 -16.81
N GLN A 199 -25.29 6.18 -17.69
CA GLN A 199 -23.97 6.82 -17.63
C GLN A 199 -23.66 7.44 -16.26
N PRO A 200 -24.61 8.10 -15.55
CA PRO A 200 -24.31 8.66 -14.24
C PRO A 200 -23.95 7.61 -13.17
N PHE A 201 -24.31 6.33 -13.34
CA PHE A 201 -23.91 5.25 -12.43
C PHE A 201 -22.44 4.85 -12.55
N ALA A 202 -21.73 5.25 -13.61
CA ALA A 202 -20.33 4.87 -13.81
C ALA A 202 -19.44 5.27 -12.61
N ILE A 203 -19.76 6.41 -11.96
CA ILE A 203 -19.03 6.89 -10.78
C ILE A 203 -19.15 5.95 -9.57
N LEU A 204 -20.20 5.13 -9.51
CA LEU A 204 -20.43 4.18 -8.42
C LEU A 204 -19.68 2.87 -8.62
N ILE A 205 -19.18 2.55 -9.82
CA ILE A 205 -18.55 1.25 -10.12
C ILE A 205 -17.37 0.93 -9.18
N PRO A 206 -16.40 1.83 -8.94
CA PRO A 206 -15.30 1.55 -8.02
C PRO A 206 -15.81 1.21 -6.62
N THR A 207 -16.75 2.00 -6.13
CA THR A 207 -17.31 1.85 -4.78
C THR A 207 -18.16 0.59 -4.64
N LEU A 208 -18.95 0.22 -5.65
CA LEU A 208 -19.70 -1.04 -5.69
C LEU A 208 -18.74 -2.25 -5.72
N ASN A 209 -17.62 -2.16 -6.43
CA ASN A 209 -16.60 -3.22 -6.45
C ASN A 209 -15.97 -3.46 -5.08
N GLU A 210 -15.78 -2.41 -4.29
CA GLU A 210 -15.36 -2.52 -2.89
C GLU A 210 -16.46 -3.14 -2.02
N LEU A 211 -17.72 -2.73 -2.20
CA LEU A 211 -18.85 -3.30 -1.46
C LEU A 211 -19.08 -4.79 -1.72
N LYS A 212 -18.65 -5.34 -2.87
CA LYS A 212 -18.63 -6.81 -3.11
C LYS A 212 -17.77 -7.58 -2.10
N LYS A 213 -16.78 -6.92 -1.49
CA LYS A 213 -15.89 -7.51 -0.48
C LYS A 213 -16.45 -7.36 0.94
N ASN A 214 -17.63 -6.74 1.11
CA ASN A 214 -18.25 -6.53 2.41
C ASN A 214 -18.65 -7.86 3.09
N GLN A 215 -18.54 -7.93 4.41
CA GLN A 215 -18.92 -9.10 5.21
C GLN A 215 -20.45 -9.31 5.25
N ASP A 216 -21.23 -8.24 5.14
CA ASP A 216 -22.68 -8.29 5.07
C ASP A 216 -23.13 -8.90 3.73
N LYS A 217 -23.71 -10.10 3.80
CA LYS A 217 -24.15 -10.86 2.63
C LYS A 217 -25.20 -10.13 1.80
N ASN A 218 -26.04 -9.30 2.42
CA ASN A 218 -27.09 -8.57 1.73
C ASN A 218 -26.50 -7.41 0.92
N ILE A 219 -25.63 -6.62 1.55
CA ILE A 219 -24.90 -5.54 0.86
C ILE A 219 -24.08 -6.10 -0.30
N LYS A 220 -23.35 -7.20 -0.05
CA LYS A 220 -22.58 -7.89 -1.08
C LYS A 220 -23.45 -8.31 -2.27
N LYS A 221 -24.53 -9.06 -2.03
CA LYS A 221 -25.42 -9.57 -3.08
C LYS A 221 -26.05 -8.44 -3.90
N LYS A 222 -26.50 -7.37 -3.24
CA LYS A 222 -27.09 -6.21 -3.93
C LYS A 222 -26.06 -5.47 -4.79
N SER A 223 -24.84 -5.29 -4.28
CA SER A 223 -23.76 -4.65 -5.03
C SER A 223 -23.35 -5.47 -6.27
N GLU A 224 -23.27 -6.81 -6.12
CA GLU A 224 -23.05 -7.73 -7.23
C GLU A 224 -24.16 -7.64 -8.28
N ASN A 225 -25.43 -7.55 -7.85
CA ASN A 225 -26.57 -7.39 -8.74
C ASN A 225 -26.48 -6.10 -9.57
N ILE A 226 -26.27 -4.95 -8.91
CA ILE A 226 -26.15 -3.66 -9.59
C ILE A 226 -25.02 -3.69 -10.63
N LEU A 227 -23.84 -4.21 -10.26
CA LEU A 227 -22.73 -4.31 -11.20
C LEU A 227 -23.04 -5.26 -12.38
N GLY A 228 -23.76 -6.35 -12.14
CA GLY A 228 -24.24 -7.23 -13.19
C GLY A 228 -25.16 -6.51 -14.17
N LEU A 229 -26.11 -5.72 -13.66
CA LEU A 229 -27.04 -4.92 -14.47
C LEU A 229 -26.33 -3.80 -15.24
N LEU A 230 -25.38 -3.09 -14.62
CA LEU A 230 -24.60 -2.05 -15.30
C LEU A 230 -23.77 -2.64 -16.44
N ASN A 231 -23.09 -3.77 -16.19
CA ASN A 231 -22.29 -4.46 -17.20
C ASN A 231 -23.14 -4.99 -18.36
N SER A 232 -24.34 -5.52 -18.09
CA SER A 232 -25.23 -6.01 -19.16
C SER A 232 -25.75 -4.87 -20.05
N LYS A 233 -25.87 -3.64 -19.51
CA LYS A 233 -26.19 -2.44 -20.27
C LYS A 233 -24.96 -1.69 -20.83
N GLY A 234 -23.77 -2.28 -20.75
CA GLY A 234 -22.55 -1.71 -21.33
C GLY A 234 -21.94 -0.54 -20.56
N ILE A 235 -22.32 -0.33 -19.29
CA ILE A 235 -21.67 0.63 -18.39
C ILE A 235 -20.59 -0.10 -17.61
N ASN A 236 -19.40 -0.15 -18.18
CA ASN A 236 -18.22 -0.73 -17.57
C ASN A 236 -17.12 0.34 -17.49
N VAL A 237 -16.50 0.49 -16.31
CA VAL A 237 -15.14 1.04 -16.26
C VAL A 237 -14.30 0.10 -17.11
N PRO A 238 -13.39 0.57 -17.99
CA PRO A 238 -12.42 -0.31 -18.61
C PRO A 238 -11.75 -1.06 -17.48
N SER A 239 -12.08 -2.34 -17.35
CA SER A 239 -11.59 -3.22 -16.31
C SER A 239 -10.08 -3.14 -16.36
N SER A 240 -9.46 -2.32 -15.49
CA SER A 240 -8.00 -2.30 -15.36
C SER A 240 -7.53 -3.71 -15.00
N ASP A 241 -8.40 -4.51 -14.38
CA ASP A 241 -8.21 -5.93 -14.12
C ASP A 241 -7.87 -6.81 -15.34
N SER A 242 -8.08 -6.40 -16.59
CA SER A 242 -7.56 -7.17 -17.74
C SER A 242 -6.22 -6.64 -18.19
N LYS A 243 -6.09 -5.33 -18.44
CA LYS A 243 -4.83 -4.71 -18.88
C LYS A 243 -3.72 -4.85 -17.84
N GLU A 244 -4.02 -4.65 -16.56
CA GLU A 244 -3.07 -4.76 -15.45
C GLU A 244 -2.68 -6.22 -15.19
N LYS A 245 -3.56 -7.19 -15.44
CA LYS A 245 -3.19 -8.61 -15.40
C LYS A 245 -2.32 -9.01 -16.57
N ASP A 246 -2.65 -8.56 -17.79
CA ASP A 246 -1.87 -8.85 -19.00
C ASP A 246 -0.47 -8.21 -18.91
N GLU A 247 -0.37 -7.00 -18.39
CA GLU A 247 0.90 -6.27 -18.21
C GLU A 247 1.75 -6.90 -17.10
N LYS A 248 1.11 -7.42 -16.04
CA LYS A 248 1.80 -8.16 -14.97
C LYS A 248 2.24 -9.55 -15.41
N ILE A 249 1.47 -10.21 -16.29
CA ILE A 249 1.87 -11.46 -16.95
C ILE A 249 3.09 -11.21 -17.83
N HIS A 250 3.07 -10.16 -18.65
CA HIS A 250 4.20 -9.80 -19.51
C HIS A 250 5.48 -9.51 -18.69
N GLN A 251 5.38 -8.76 -17.59
CA GLN A 251 6.52 -8.48 -16.70
C GLN A 251 7.06 -9.75 -16.02
N LEU A 252 6.18 -10.68 -15.63
CA LEU A 252 6.58 -11.95 -15.03
C LEU A 252 7.23 -12.88 -16.05
N GLU A 253 6.72 -12.93 -17.28
CA GLU A 253 7.31 -13.68 -18.38
C GLU A 253 8.71 -13.17 -18.74
N GLU A 254 8.89 -11.85 -18.82
CA GLU A 254 10.19 -11.23 -19.08
C GLU A 254 11.18 -11.46 -17.92
N SER A 255 10.72 -11.35 -16.67
CA SER A 255 11.54 -11.65 -15.50
C SER A 255 11.96 -13.13 -15.44
N ASN A 256 11.06 -14.05 -15.76
CA ASN A 256 11.38 -15.48 -15.80
C ASN A 256 12.35 -15.80 -16.93
N ARG A 257 12.18 -15.19 -18.11
CA ARG A 257 13.12 -15.35 -19.23
C ARG A 257 14.54 -14.90 -18.85
N ASN A 258 14.68 -13.74 -18.20
CA ASN A 258 15.98 -13.25 -17.76
C ASN A 258 16.63 -14.18 -16.72
N LYS A 259 15.83 -14.72 -15.79
CA LYS A 259 16.33 -15.69 -14.80
C LYS A 259 16.73 -17.02 -15.44
N ASP A 260 16.00 -17.49 -16.44
CA ASP A 260 16.33 -18.72 -17.17
C ASP A 260 17.64 -18.56 -17.96
N GLU A 261 17.90 -17.38 -18.53
CA GLU A 261 19.16 -17.04 -19.18
C GLU A 261 20.32 -17.01 -18.16
N GLU A 262 20.15 -16.36 -17.00
CA GLU A 262 21.16 -16.33 -15.93
C GLU A 262 21.45 -17.73 -15.36
N ILE A 263 20.42 -18.57 -15.17
CA ILE A 263 20.59 -19.97 -14.74
C ILE A 263 21.37 -20.77 -15.78
N LYS A 264 21.17 -20.50 -17.07
CA LYS A 264 21.89 -21.18 -18.15
C LYS A 264 23.37 -20.79 -18.14
N GLU A 265 23.68 -19.51 -18.02
CA GLU A 265 25.06 -19.03 -17.93
C GLU A 265 25.79 -19.60 -16.71
N LEU A 266 25.16 -19.60 -15.54
CA LEU A 266 25.71 -20.19 -14.31
C LEU A 266 25.94 -21.70 -14.45
N LYS A 267 25.06 -22.42 -15.15
CA LYS A 267 25.25 -23.86 -15.41
C LYS A 267 26.46 -24.12 -16.30
N ASP A 268 26.62 -23.34 -17.37
CA ASP A 268 27.75 -23.44 -18.28
C ASP A 268 29.08 -23.13 -17.56
N GLU A 269 29.08 -22.15 -16.65
CA GLU A 269 30.24 -21.81 -15.83
C GLU A 269 30.60 -22.93 -14.83
N ILE A 270 29.59 -23.49 -14.14
CA ILE A 270 29.79 -24.64 -13.23
C ILE A 270 30.35 -25.86 -13.97
N GLU A 271 29.88 -26.13 -15.19
CA GLU A 271 30.36 -27.24 -16.00
C GLU A 271 31.83 -27.05 -16.42
N LYS A 272 32.19 -25.83 -16.82
CA LYS A 272 33.58 -25.47 -17.13
C LYS A 272 34.48 -25.61 -15.91
N GLU A 273 34.05 -25.12 -14.74
CA GLU A 273 34.82 -25.21 -13.51
C GLU A 273 35.01 -26.67 -13.06
N LYS A 274 34.00 -27.52 -13.25
CA LYS A 274 34.13 -28.98 -13.00
C LYS A 274 35.17 -29.62 -13.91
N LEU A 275 35.17 -29.28 -15.20
CA LEU A 275 36.14 -29.79 -16.15
C LEU A 275 37.58 -29.39 -15.78
N ASP A 276 37.79 -28.14 -15.37
CA ASP A 276 39.10 -27.66 -14.98
C ASP A 276 39.58 -28.27 -13.66
N LYS A 277 38.68 -28.44 -12.67
CA LYS A 277 38.97 -29.19 -11.44
C LYS A 277 39.39 -30.63 -11.73
N GLN A 278 38.75 -31.28 -12.71
CA GLN A 278 39.09 -32.65 -13.09
C GLN A 278 40.49 -32.74 -13.74
N LYS A 279 40.85 -31.81 -14.63
CA LYS A 279 42.20 -31.74 -15.21
C LYS A 279 43.28 -31.58 -14.13
N ILE A 280 43.05 -30.67 -13.16
CA ILE A 280 43.97 -30.44 -12.04
C ILE A 280 44.14 -31.72 -11.20
N PHE A 281 43.05 -32.46 -10.96
CA PHE A 281 43.11 -33.72 -10.21
C PHE A 281 43.95 -34.78 -10.95
N GLU A 282 43.74 -34.94 -12.26
CA GLU A 282 44.51 -35.87 -13.09
C GLU A 282 46.00 -35.51 -13.15
N GLU A 283 46.34 -34.23 -13.21
CA GLU A 283 47.71 -33.74 -13.20
C GLU A 283 48.40 -34.02 -11.85
N LYS A 284 47.72 -33.77 -10.72
CA LYS A 284 48.24 -34.11 -9.39
C LYS A 284 48.50 -35.61 -9.22
N GLU A 285 47.63 -36.46 -9.75
CA GLU A 285 47.83 -37.92 -9.71
C GLU A 285 48.98 -38.39 -10.62
N LYS A 286 49.28 -37.68 -11.72
CA LYS A 286 50.49 -37.93 -12.51
C LYS A 286 51.74 -37.52 -11.76
N GLU A 287 51.77 -36.31 -11.20
CA GLU A 287 52.91 -35.80 -10.44
C GLU A 287 53.24 -36.68 -9.23
N LYS A 288 52.20 -37.17 -8.52
CA LYS A 288 52.37 -38.11 -7.40
C LYS A 288 53.03 -39.41 -7.83
N ARG A 289 52.62 -39.99 -8.97
CA ARG A 289 53.23 -41.21 -9.53
C ARG A 289 54.68 -40.99 -9.96
N GLU A 290 55.00 -39.84 -10.54
CA GLU A 290 56.38 -39.49 -10.89
C GLU A 290 57.26 -39.33 -9.66
N LYS A 291 56.79 -38.62 -8.64
CA LYS A 291 57.48 -38.49 -7.34
C LYS A 291 57.76 -39.85 -6.70
N GLU A 292 56.81 -40.79 -6.79
CA GLU A 292 57.00 -42.14 -6.26
C GLU A 292 58.04 -42.94 -7.04
N LYS A 293 58.05 -42.85 -8.38
CA LYS A 293 59.10 -43.44 -9.22
C LYS A 293 60.48 -42.88 -8.89
N LEU A 294 60.62 -41.55 -8.80
CA LEU A 294 61.88 -40.88 -8.45
C LEU A 294 62.36 -41.28 -7.05
N LYS A 295 61.44 -41.49 -6.10
CA LYS A 295 61.78 -41.95 -4.75
C LYS A 295 62.38 -43.36 -4.77
N VAL A 296 61.81 -44.27 -5.58
CA VAL A 296 62.36 -45.63 -5.76
C VAL A 296 63.72 -45.59 -6.45
N GLU A 297 63.89 -44.76 -7.48
CA GLU A 297 65.15 -44.60 -8.20
C GLU A 297 66.25 -44.02 -7.30
N ASN A 298 65.95 -42.96 -6.53
CA ASN A 298 66.87 -42.38 -5.56
C ASN A 298 67.27 -43.36 -4.46
N ALA A 299 66.35 -44.22 -3.98
CA ALA A 299 66.68 -45.26 -3.02
C ALA A 299 67.68 -46.27 -3.59
N LYS A 300 67.53 -46.64 -4.86
CA LYS A 300 68.43 -47.55 -5.56
C LYS A 300 69.82 -46.93 -5.80
N LEU A 301 69.87 -45.66 -6.19
CA LEU A 301 71.13 -44.91 -6.33
C LEU A 301 71.88 -44.77 -5.00
N LEU A 302 71.18 -44.55 -3.88
CA LEU A 302 71.77 -44.53 -2.55
C LEU A 302 72.40 -45.89 -2.18
N GLU A 303 71.72 -46.99 -2.49
CA GLU A 303 72.25 -48.34 -2.27
C GLU A 303 73.50 -48.62 -3.12
N ASP A 304 73.50 -48.19 -4.40
CA ASP A 304 74.67 -48.30 -5.26
C ASP A 304 75.84 -47.45 -4.74
N VAL A 305 75.61 -46.20 -4.32
CA VAL A 305 76.64 -45.33 -3.73
C VAL A 305 77.23 -45.94 -2.46
N GLU A 306 76.41 -46.59 -1.63
CA GLU A 306 76.87 -47.26 -0.42
C GLU A 306 77.71 -48.51 -0.71
N LYS A 307 77.42 -49.21 -1.81
CA LYS A 307 78.18 -50.36 -2.31
C LYS A 307 79.58 -50.02 -2.83
N TYR A 308 79.77 -48.78 -3.30
CA TYR A 308 81.04 -48.28 -3.86
C TYR A 308 81.81 -47.34 -2.94
N LYS A 309 81.40 -47.16 -1.67
CA LYS A 309 82.20 -46.41 -0.69
C LYS A 309 83.55 -47.12 -0.46
N PRO A 310 84.70 -46.48 -0.79
CA PRO A 310 86.00 -47.02 -0.41
C PRO A 310 86.12 -47.02 1.11
N LYS A 311 86.58 -48.14 1.70
CA LYS A 311 86.99 -48.16 3.11
C LYS A 311 88.14 -47.14 3.27
N PRO A 312 88.08 -46.20 4.22
CA PRO A 312 89.20 -45.30 4.45
C PRO A 312 90.42 -46.11 4.89
N ALA A 313 91.54 -45.95 4.18
CA ALA A 313 92.81 -46.55 4.54
C ALA A 313 93.31 -45.93 5.85
N GLN A 314 93.52 -46.79 6.82
CA GLN A 314 94.16 -46.51 8.10
C GLN A 314 95.68 -46.47 7.85
N ASP A 315 96.35 -45.42 8.35
CA ASP A 315 97.78 -45.08 8.24
C ASP A 315 98.18 -44.09 7.14
N PHE A 316 98.20 -42.79 7.48
CA PHE A 316 99.02 -41.79 6.80
C PHE A 316 100.21 -41.41 7.71
N PRO A 317 101.41 -41.98 7.55
CA PRO A 317 102.58 -41.52 8.27
C PRO A 317 103.15 -40.25 7.60
N ILE A 318 102.84 -39.07 8.14
CA ILE A 318 103.50 -37.82 7.73
C ILE A 318 104.98 -37.91 8.12
N GLN A 319 105.88 -37.90 7.12
CA GLN A 319 107.32 -37.89 7.33
C GLN A 319 107.86 -36.47 7.14
N ILE A 320 108.63 -35.97 8.12
CA ILE A 320 109.23 -34.61 8.07
C ILE A 320 110.75 -34.72 7.98
N ILE A 321 111.35 -34.09 6.97
CA ILE A 321 112.80 -33.96 6.83
C ILE A 321 113.24 -32.64 7.49
N ASN A 322 114.11 -32.73 8.50
CA ASN A 322 114.63 -31.56 9.22
C ASN A 322 116.13 -31.38 8.95
N HIS A 323 116.45 -30.26 8.31
CA HIS A 323 117.83 -29.93 7.94
C HIS A 323 118.67 -29.43 9.12
N ASP A 324 118.07 -28.98 10.24
CA ASP A 324 118.78 -28.61 11.47
C ASP A 324 118.18 -29.31 12.72
N PRO A 325 118.49 -30.60 12.92
CA PRO A 325 118.04 -31.37 14.09
C PRO A 325 118.63 -30.88 15.42
N SER A 326 119.64 -30.01 15.38
CA SER A 326 120.26 -29.47 16.60
C SER A 326 119.47 -28.30 17.20
N SER A 327 118.62 -27.66 16.40
CA SER A 327 117.82 -26.50 16.79
C SER A 327 116.34 -26.86 17.02
N PHE A 328 115.83 -27.88 16.33
CA PHE A 328 114.44 -28.34 16.41
C PHE A 328 114.32 -29.86 16.48
N GLY A 329 113.35 -30.36 17.25
CA GLY A 329 113.01 -31.78 17.35
C GLY A 329 111.50 -32.02 17.17
N PHE A 330 111.10 -33.27 16.94
CA PHE A 330 109.70 -33.65 16.71
C PHE A 330 109.23 -34.71 17.68
N ALA A 331 107.93 -34.69 17.99
CA ALA A 331 107.24 -35.76 18.68
C ALA A 331 105.92 -36.07 17.98
N ASP A 332 105.56 -37.35 17.93
CA ASP A 332 104.24 -37.78 17.51
C ASP A 332 103.20 -37.50 18.61
N VAL A 333 102.06 -36.95 18.21
CA VAL A 333 100.89 -36.76 19.06
C VAL A 333 99.76 -37.60 18.46
N ASP A 334 99.36 -38.63 19.19
CA ASP A 334 98.24 -39.53 18.90
C ASP A 334 98.26 -40.21 17.51
N GLY A 335 99.44 -40.31 16.87
CA GLY A 335 99.62 -40.99 15.58
C GLY A 335 99.06 -40.24 14.36
N VAL A 336 98.45 -39.06 14.56
CA VAL A 336 97.83 -38.25 13.50
C VAL A 336 98.46 -36.86 13.36
N GLN A 337 99.28 -36.43 14.32
CA GLN A 337 99.89 -35.10 14.34
C GLN A 337 101.38 -35.16 14.72
N LYS A 338 102.18 -34.25 14.14
CA LYS A 338 103.59 -34.03 14.53
C LYS A 338 103.72 -32.69 15.24
N LYS A 339 104.31 -32.70 16.44
CA LYS A 339 104.61 -31.48 17.22
C LYS A 339 106.07 -31.08 17.03
N ILE A 340 106.32 -29.82 16.68
CA ILE A 340 107.66 -29.24 16.53
C ILE A 340 108.07 -28.58 17.85
N ASN A 341 109.19 -29.02 18.40
CA ASN A 341 109.76 -28.49 19.64
C ASN A 341 111.08 -27.77 19.34
N LYS A 342 111.23 -26.56 19.87
CA LYS A 342 112.47 -25.78 19.74
C LYS A 342 113.43 -26.14 20.86
N ILE A 343 114.64 -26.58 20.51
CA ILE A 343 115.63 -27.10 21.47
C ILE A 343 116.57 -25.97 21.94
N LYS A 344 116.91 -25.01 21.06
CA LYS A 344 117.79 -23.86 21.38
C LYS A 344 117.03 -22.53 21.40
N GLN A 345 117.31 -21.66 22.38
CA GLN A 345 116.65 -20.36 22.55
C GLN A 345 117.21 -19.23 21.65
N ASN A 346 117.41 -19.51 20.36
CA ASN A 346 117.79 -18.48 19.38
C ASN A 346 116.56 -17.95 18.64
N HIS A 347 116.61 -16.76 18.03
CA HIS A 347 115.51 -16.28 17.19
C HIS A 347 115.61 -16.93 15.80
N ASN A 348 114.70 -17.87 15.52
CA ASN A 348 114.66 -18.65 14.28
C ASN A 348 113.25 -18.57 13.69
N SER A 349 113.15 -18.54 12.36
CA SER A 349 111.90 -18.73 11.62
C SER A 349 111.88 -20.15 11.06
N VAL A 350 110.70 -20.75 10.91
CA VAL A 350 110.52 -22.10 10.38
C VAL A 350 109.57 -22.01 9.20
N SER A 351 109.95 -22.60 8.07
CA SER A 351 109.05 -22.84 6.93
C SER A 351 108.81 -24.33 6.77
N LEU A 352 107.56 -24.70 6.44
CA LEU A 352 107.18 -26.07 6.10
C LEU A 352 106.67 -26.08 4.67
N THR A 353 107.34 -26.84 3.81
CA THR A 353 106.95 -26.99 2.41
C THR A 353 106.65 -28.46 2.15
N GLN A 354 105.51 -28.73 1.53
CA GLN A 354 105.19 -30.08 1.08
C GLN A 354 106.01 -30.38 -0.17
N GLU A 355 106.96 -31.32 -0.08
CA GLU A 355 107.89 -31.57 -1.20
C GLU A 355 107.30 -32.51 -2.26
N MET A 356 106.38 -33.41 -1.90
CA MET A 356 105.70 -34.31 -2.85
C MET A 356 104.26 -34.69 -2.42
N ILE A 357 103.51 -35.29 -3.35
CA ILE A 357 102.09 -35.68 -3.23
C ILE A 357 101.83 -36.78 -2.18
N ASP A 358 102.87 -37.44 -1.66
CA ASP A 358 102.74 -38.61 -0.77
C ASP A 358 102.94 -38.29 0.74
N GLY A 359 102.64 -37.05 1.16
CA GLY A 359 102.60 -36.70 2.59
C GLY A 359 103.95 -36.47 3.28
N ILE A 360 105.02 -36.23 2.51
CA ILE A 360 106.35 -35.83 3.01
C ILE A 360 106.47 -34.30 3.01
N TRP A 361 106.96 -33.74 4.11
CA TRP A 361 107.16 -32.30 4.28
C TRP A 361 108.63 -32.02 4.59
N SER A 362 109.21 -31.00 3.97
CA SER A 362 110.52 -30.46 4.36
C SER A 362 110.36 -29.25 5.26
N MET A 363 111.31 -29.13 6.19
CA MET A 363 111.39 -28.01 7.11
C MET A 363 112.74 -27.32 6.96
N GLU A 364 112.69 -26.02 6.65
CA GLU A 364 113.84 -25.11 6.57
C GLU A 364 113.84 -24.09 7.71
#